data_AF-A0A8T5T2M8-F1
#
_entry.id   AF-A0A8T5T2M8-F1
#
_cell.length_a   1.000
_cell.length_b   1.000
_cell.length_c   1.000
_cell.angle_alpha   90.00
_cell.angle_beta   90.00
_cell.angle_gamma   90.00
#
_symmetry.space_group_name_H-M   'P 1'
#
loop_
_entity.id
_entity.type
_entity.pdbx_description
1 polymer ?
#
loop_
_entity_poly.entity_id
_entity_poly.type
_entity_poly.pdbx_seq_one_letter_code
_entity_poly.pdbx_strand_id
1 'polypeptide(L)'
;IMRYLFPFIVLYFISSIIGGIFYGASLQEIMTGQWGTSYDARHLIIGILPFWGPGNWFIPVIFGSIIVMPLIYKGFSGSTFRATISLAICFLIEFSLQIFIHDALKSTNPDHVFLTWDDYYNALLILYSIFFYLSAIGLGMWFSRNHGIFNVRNWFMWIIFPLSLTYLIAYQFFGFRFLDEYGVSFISGDYSFLVVPYSAFLFLIALKLLPHESKNWFSKGIKMISRSTYHILLTQILYFAIVVAIYGDHYRASIVGINPDQDIIAFLYLIINWIICIPIGVFWWYAETKLKKIIRKNIIIKRNQE
;
A
#
# COMPACT_ATOMS: atom_id res chain seq x y z
N ILE A 1 7.52 -12.49 10.05
CA ILE A 1 8.50 -11.37 10.18
C ILE A 1 9.61 -11.47 9.12
N MET A 2 10.53 -12.45 9.17
CA MET A 2 11.67 -12.55 8.24
C MET A 2 11.35 -12.62 6.74
N ARG A 3 10.11 -12.99 6.37
CA ARG A 3 9.63 -12.94 4.97
C ARG A 3 9.57 -11.51 4.42
N TYR A 4 9.30 -10.53 5.28
CA TYR A 4 9.19 -9.11 4.90
C TYR A 4 10.46 -8.34 5.24
N LEU A 5 11.02 -8.58 6.44
CA LEU A 5 12.18 -7.85 6.93
C LEU A 5 13.43 -8.04 6.06
N PHE A 6 13.74 -9.26 5.62
CA PHE A 6 14.94 -9.51 4.83
C PHE A 6 14.92 -8.80 3.46
N PRO A 7 13.86 -8.95 2.62
CA PRO A 7 13.80 -8.23 1.36
C PRO A 7 13.78 -6.70 1.55
N PHE A 8 13.14 -6.20 2.62
CA PHE A 8 13.19 -4.78 2.96
C PHE A 8 14.62 -4.30 3.25
N ILE A 9 15.39 -5.03 4.07
CA ILE A 9 16.78 -4.66 4.38
C ILE A 9 17.62 -4.61 3.10
N VAL A 10 17.47 -5.61 2.22
CA VAL A 10 18.16 -5.64 0.93
C VAL A 10 17.79 -4.40 0.09
N LEU A 11 16.49 -4.07 0.00
CA LEU A 11 16.05 -2.86 -0.67
C LEU A 11 16.64 -1.60 -0.03
N TYR A 12 16.63 -1.50 1.30
CA TYR A 12 17.15 -0.34 2.02
C TYR A 12 18.60 -0.05 1.66
N PHE A 13 19.45 -1.08 1.67
CA PHE A 13 20.86 -0.93 1.29
C PHE A 13 21.02 -0.55 -0.18
N ILE A 14 20.35 -1.27 -1.10
CA ILE A 14 20.47 -1.00 -2.54
C ILE A 14 19.96 0.42 -2.87
N SER A 15 18.81 0.82 -2.31
CA SER A 15 18.23 2.14 -2.50
C SER A 15 19.13 3.26 -1.96
N SER A 16 19.73 3.07 -0.78
CA SER A 16 20.67 4.04 -0.19
C SER A 16 21.94 4.18 -1.04
N ILE A 17 22.49 3.08 -1.56
CA ILE A 17 23.67 3.11 -2.45
C ILE A 17 23.33 3.86 -3.73
N ILE A 18 22.20 3.55 -4.36
CA ILE A 18 21.78 4.21 -5.60
C ILE A 18 21.51 5.70 -5.35
N GLY A 19 20.78 6.05 -4.28
CA GLY A 19 20.58 7.44 -3.89
C GLY A 19 21.91 8.17 -3.66
N GLY A 20 22.89 7.48 -3.06
CA GLY A 20 24.23 8.02 -2.86
C GLY A 20 24.97 8.35 -4.16
N ILE A 21 24.73 7.58 -5.22
CA ILE A 21 25.26 7.84 -6.56
C ILE A 21 24.61 9.08 -7.19
N PHE A 22 23.30 9.28 -6.97
CA PHE A 22 22.57 10.40 -7.57
C PHE A 22 22.80 11.74 -6.85
N TYR A 23 22.83 11.74 -5.52
CA TYR A 23 22.75 12.97 -4.73
C TYR A 23 23.97 13.23 -3.83
N GLY A 24 24.85 12.25 -3.63
CA GLY A 24 26.00 12.36 -2.74
C GLY A 24 25.99 11.32 -1.62
N ALA A 25 27.16 11.05 -1.04
CA ALA A 25 27.37 9.91 -0.14
C ALA A 25 26.79 10.11 1.28
N SER A 26 26.17 11.26 1.60
CA SER A 26 25.54 11.49 2.89
C SER A 26 24.02 11.24 2.86
N LEU A 27 23.49 10.72 3.97
CA LEU A 27 22.05 10.48 4.11
C LEU A 27 21.23 11.77 3.94
N GLN A 28 21.77 12.88 4.46
CA GLN A 28 21.12 14.18 4.35
C GLN A 28 20.98 14.63 2.90
N GLU A 29 22.05 14.50 2.09
CA GLU A 29 22.03 14.85 0.68
C GLU A 29 21.01 14.02 -0.11
N ILE A 30 20.93 12.71 0.16
CA ILE A 30 19.94 11.82 -0.47
C ILE A 30 18.51 12.31 -0.14
N MET A 31 18.25 12.61 1.13
CA MET A 31 16.93 13.06 1.58
C MET A 31 16.55 14.41 0.97
N THR A 32 17.43 15.41 1.04
CA THR A 32 17.16 16.75 0.51
C THR A 32 17.13 16.77 -1.01
N GLY A 33 17.97 15.98 -1.66
CA GLY A 33 18.09 15.93 -3.11
C GLY A 33 16.83 15.40 -3.79
N GLN A 34 16.13 14.46 -3.16
CA GLN A 34 14.94 13.85 -3.75
C GLN A 34 13.63 14.48 -3.31
N TRP A 35 13.54 14.97 -2.08
CA TRP A 35 12.27 15.44 -1.50
C TRP A 35 12.21 16.94 -1.21
N GLY A 36 13.35 17.63 -1.32
CA GLY A 36 13.49 18.98 -0.80
C GLY A 36 13.06 19.04 0.67
N THR A 37 12.09 19.91 0.97
CA THR A 37 11.55 20.12 2.31
C THR A 37 10.40 19.18 2.68
N SER A 38 10.08 18.17 1.87
CA SER A 38 8.94 17.26 2.13
C SER A 38 9.34 15.99 2.88
N TYR A 39 10.60 15.87 3.29
CA TYR A 39 11.13 14.72 4.03
C TYR A 39 11.66 15.12 5.40
N ASP A 40 11.35 14.29 6.39
CA ASP A 40 11.67 14.48 7.80
C ASP A 40 12.20 13.17 8.40
N ALA A 41 13.07 13.25 9.41
CA ALA A 41 13.68 12.08 10.04
C ALA A 41 12.66 11.05 10.57
N ARG A 42 11.43 11.47 10.92
CA ARG A 42 10.31 10.58 11.30
C ARG A 42 9.96 9.57 10.20
N HIS A 43 10.19 9.90 8.93
CA HIS A 43 9.98 8.99 7.80
C HIS A 43 10.87 7.74 7.91
N LEU A 44 12.13 7.92 8.31
CA LEU A 44 13.04 6.79 8.52
C LEU A 44 12.56 5.89 9.66
N ILE A 45 11.99 6.47 10.72
CA ILE A 45 11.47 5.73 11.88
C ILE A 45 10.34 4.78 11.47
N ILE A 46 9.44 5.24 10.60
CA ILE A 46 8.34 4.41 10.10
C ILE A 46 8.73 3.50 8.92
N GLY A 47 10.00 3.52 8.50
CA GLY A 47 10.52 2.61 7.47
C GLY A 47 10.38 3.12 6.04
N ILE A 48 10.13 4.42 5.84
CA ILE A 48 10.25 5.06 4.52
C ILE A 48 11.74 5.17 4.18
N LEU A 49 12.12 4.61 3.04
CA LEU A 49 13.49 4.69 2.51
C LEU A 49 13.99 6.14 2.34
N PRO A 50 15.30 6.40 2.54
CA PRO A 50 15.89 7.71 2.27
C PRO A 50 15.86 8.07 0.79
N PHE A 51 16.19 7.12 -0.09
CA PHE A 51 15.96 7.23 -1.53
C PHE A 51 14.55 6.73 -1.83
N TRP A 52 13.62 7.65 -1.95
CA TRP A 52 12.20 7.35 -2.02
C TRP A 52 11.73 7.06 -3.43
N GLY A 53 10.78 6.12 -3.53
CA GLY A 53 9.93 6.02 -4.70
C GLY A 53 8.46 5.91 -4.31
N PRO A 54 7.55 6.23 -5.23
CA PRO A 54 6.13 5.95 -5.09
C PRO A 54 5.85 4.54 -4.55
N GLY A 55 4.91 4.44 -3.60
CA GLY A 55 4.52 3.19 -2.95
C GLY A 55 5.29 2.86 -1.66
N ASN A 56 6.34 3.62 -1.32
CA ASN A 56 7.12 3.42 -0.09
C ASN A 56 6.26 3.52 1.19
N TRP A 57 5.19 4.31 1.14
CA TRP A 57 4.20 4.43 2.22
C TRP A 57 3.57 3.09 2.64
N PHE A 58 3.54 2.09 1.76
CA PHE A 58 2.99 0.77 2.06
C PHE A 58 3.90 -0.07 2.97
N ILE A 59 5.19 0.27 3.07
CA ILE A 59 6.14 -0.45 3.94
C ILE A 59 5.74 -0.31 5.43
N PRO A 60 5.54 0.90 5.98
CA PRO A 60 5.02 1.07 7.34
C PRO A 60 3.72 0.33 7.57
N VAL A 61 2.79 0.35 6.60
CA VAL A 61 1.52 -0.40 6.66
C VAL A 61 1.76 -1.90 6.83
N ILE A 62 2.66 -2.50 6.03
CA ILE A 62 3.01 -3.93 6.16
C ILE A 62 3.59 -4.23 7.55
N PHE A 63 4.56 -3.44 8.01
CA PHE A 63 5.18 -3.71 9.32
C PHE A 63 4.19 -3.50 10.47
N GLY A 64 3.36 -2.46 10.42
CA GLY A 64 2.25 -2.27 11.35
C GLY A 64 1.27 -3.44 11.33
N SER A 65 0.96 -3.99 10.15
CA SER A 65 0.07 -5.14 10.02
C SER A 65 0.61 -6.39 10.73
N ILE A 66 1.92 -6.61 10.77
CA ILE A 66 2.51 -7.76 11.48
C ILE A 66 2.13 -7.74 12.97
N ILE A 67 2.06 -6.55 13.57
CA ILE A 67 1.75 -6.35 14.98
C ILE A 67 0.24 -6.37 15.22
N VAL A 68 -0.53 -5.69 14.36
CA VAL A 68 -1.97 -5.45 14.58
C VAL A 68 -2.84 -6.61 14.10
N MET A 69 -2.46 -7.31 13.02
CA MET A 69 -3.29 -8.38 12.43
C MET A 69 -3.63 -9.53 13.38
N PRO A 70 -2.76 -10.01 14.28
CA PRO A 70 -3.13 -11.04 15.26
C PRO A 70 -4.32 -10.63 16.15
N LEU A 71 -4.39 -9.36 16.55
CA LEU A 71 -5.48 -8.82 17.36
C LEU A 71 -6.78 -8.72 16.55
N ILE A 72 -6.69 -8.20 15.32
CA ILE A 72 -7.82 -8.14 14.40
C ILE A 72 -8.36 -9.55 14.16
N TYR A 73 -7.50 -10.51 13.84
CA TYR A 73 -7.87 -11.90 13.59
C TYR A 73 -8.67 -12.49 14.75
N LYS A 74 -8.26 -12.24 15.99
CA LYS A 74 -8.98 -12.70 17.19
C LYS A 74 -10.42 -12.15 17.28
N GLY A 75 -10.64 -10.92 16.83
CA GLY A 75 -11.98 -10.33 16.75
C GLY A 75 -12.89 -11.03 15.73
N PHE A 76 -12.31 -11.41 14.59
CA PHE A 76 -13.04 -12.07 13.49
C PHE A 76 -13.17 -13.59 13.63
N SER A 77 -12.35 -14.25 14.46
CA SER A 77 -12.40 -15.71 14.67
C SER A 77 -13.54 -16.20 15.56
N GLY A 78 -14.33 -15.30 16.14
CA GLY A 78 -15.43 -15.62 17.06
C GLY A 78 -16.81 -15.78 16.41
N SER A 79 -17.86 -15.61 17.22
CA SER A 79 -19.25 -15.57 16.75
C SER A 79 -19.48 -14.46 15.73
N THR A 80 -20.57 -14.55 14.95
CA THR A 80 -20.95 -13.52 13.97
C THR A 80 -21.09 -12.14 14.63
N PHE A 81 -21.64 -12.09 15.84
CA PHE A 81 -21.75 -10.85 16.62
C PHE A 81 -20.38 -10.23 16.91
N ARG A 82 -19.40 -11.02 17.40
CA ARG A 82 -18.04 -10.52 17.66
C ARG A 82 -17.36 -9.98 16.41
N ALA A 83 -17.51 -10.67 15.28
CA ALA A 83 -16.96 -10.18 14.01
C ALA A 83 -17.68 -8.93 13.50
N THR A 84 -18.98 -8.78 13.78
CA THR A 84 -19.75 -7.58 13.42
C THR A 84 -19.24 -6.37 14.20
N ILE A 85 -19.06 -6.53 15.53
CA ILE A 85 -18.45 -5.51 16.37
C ILE A 85 -17.03 -5.18 15.88
N SER A 86 -16.23 -6.21 15.56
CA SER A 86 -14.86 -6.00 15.09
C SER A 86 -14.83 -5.21 13.77
N LEU A 87 -15.74 -5.52 12.84
CA LEU A 87 -15.90 -4.77 11.60
C LEU A 87 -16.32 -3.32 11.87
N ALA A 88 -17.30 -3.09 12.75
CA ALA A 88 -17.71 -1.75 13.12
C ALA A 88 -16.56 -0.95 13.75
N ILE A 89 -15.78 -1.55 14.66
CA ILE A 89 -14.60 -0.94 15.25
C ILE A 89 -13.56 -0.59 14.19
N CYS A 90 -13.32 -1.45 13.20
CA CYS A 90 -12.40 -1.15 12.09
C CYS A 90 -12.80 0.12 11.32
N PHE A 91 -14.10 0.29 11.04
CA PHE A 91 -14.62 1.50 10.40
C PHE A 91 -14.53 2.72 11.33
N LEU A 92 -14.91 2.57 12.59
CA LEU A 92 -14.89 3.65 13.57
C LEU A 92 -13.47 4.17 13.83
N ILE A 93 -12.47 3.30 13.90
CA ILE A 93 -11.07 3.74 14.08
C ILE A 93 -10.64 4.61 12.90
N GLU A 94 -10.87 4.16 11.67
CA GLU A 94 -10.48 4.94 10.49
C GLU A 94 -11.26 6.26 10.40
N PHE A 95 -12.56 6.23 10.68
CA PHE A 95 -13.39 7.44 10.73
C PHE A 95 -12.89 8.45 11.77
N SER A 96 -12.56 7.98 12.98
CA SER A 96 -11.98 8.83 14.03
C SER A 96 -10.63 9.40 13.64
N LEU A 97 -9.80 8.67 12.90
CA LEU A 97 -8.54 9.20 12.37
C LEU A 97 -8.77 10.28 11.31
N GLN A 98 -9.79 10.13 10.46
CA GLN A 98 -10.16 11.17 9.49
C GLN A 98 -10.61 12.46 10.20
N ILE A 99 -11.45 12.34 11.24
CA ILE A 99 -11.82 13.48 12.11
C ILE A 99 -10.58 14.11 12.71
N PHE A 100 -9.71 13.31 13.34
CA PHE A 100 -8.51 13.83 14.00
C PHE A 100 -7.59 14.57 13.02
N ILE A 101 -7.33 14.01 11.83
CA ILE A 101 -6.51 14.68 10.82
C ILE A 101 -7.16 16.00 10.40
N HIS A 102 -8.47 16.00 10.16
CA HIS A 102 -9.20 17.20 9.77
C HIS A 102 -9.15 18.29 10.85
N ASP A 103 -9.60 17.97 12.06
CA ASP A 103 -9.82 18.97 13.12
C ASP A 103 -8.52 19.41 13.82
N ALA A 104 -7.53 18.51 13.91
CA ALA A 104 -6.31 18.78 14.68
C ALA A 104 -5.11 19.16 13.82
N LEU A 105 -5.04 18.74 12.55
CA LEU A 105 -3.82 18.89 11.74
C LEU A 105 -4.00 19.77 10.50
N LYS A 106 -5.21 19.82 9.92
CA LYS A 106 -5.45 20.67 8.75
C LYS A 106 -5.63 22.12 9.15
N SER A 107 -5.24 23.01 8.24
CA SER A 107 -5.50 24.44 8.39
C SER A 107 -6.91 24.77 7.93
N THR A 108 -7.51 25.78 8.54
CA THR A 108 -8.71 26.45 8.01
C THR A 108 -8.39 27.40 6.85
N ASN A 109 -7.11 27.58 6.50
CA ASN A 109 -6.72 28.32 5.31
C ASN A 109 -6.69 27.37 4.10
N PRO A 110 -7.54 27.56 3.07
CA PRO A 110 -7.56 26.69 1.89
C PRO A 110 -6.26 26.70 1.07
N ASP A 111 -5.43 27.75 1.19
CA ASP A 111 -4.13 27.83 0.50
C ASP A 111 -3.06 26.93 1.13
N HIS A 112 -3.26 26.50 2.38
CA HIS A 112 -2.33 25.64 3.11
C HIS A 112 -3.08 24.44 3.69
N VAL A 113 -2.92 23.25 3.12
CA VAL A 113 -3.64 22.06 3.61
C VAL A 113 -3.35 21.76 5.09
N PHE A 114 -2.16 22.11 5.60
CA PHE A 114 -1.73 21.90 6.98
C PHE A 114 -1.23 23.20 7.61
N LEU A 115 -1.41 23.33 8.94
CA LEU A 115 -1.02 24.53 9.69
C LEU A 115 0.50 24.73 9.72
N THR A 116 1.25 23.65 9.93
CA THR A 116 2.71 23.64 9.94
C THR A 116 3.26 22.43 9.18
N TRP A 117 4.56 22.47 8.87
CA TRP A 117 5.26 21.28 8.37
C TRP A 117 5.24 20.14 9.39
N ASP A 118 5.25 20.44 10.68
CA ASP A 118 5.17 19.41 11.72
C ASP A 118 3.82 18.67 11.66
N ASP A 119 2.72 19.41 11.47
CA ASP A 119 1.38 18.84 11.33
C ASP A 119 1.26 17.98 10.06
N TYR A 120 1.87 18.43 8.96
CA TYR A 120 1.98 17.64 7.73
C TYR A 120 2.68 16.29 8.00
N TYR A 121 3.83 16.31 8.68
CA TYR A 121 4.57 15.09 8.98
C TYR A 121 3.82 14.18 9.95
N ASN A 122 3.15 14.73 10.96
CA ASN A 122 2.30 13.97 11.88
C ASN A 122 1.11 13.35 11.14
N ALA A 123 0.51 14.06 10.19
CA ALA A 123 -0.55 13.53 9.35
C ALA A 123 -0.05 12.34 8.50
N LEU A 124 1.15 12.45 7.90
CA LEU A 124 1.75 11.35 7.14
C LEU A 124 1.98 10.10 7.98
N LEU A 125 2.41 10.23 9.24
CA LEU A 125 2.55 9.10 10.16
C LEU A 125 1.23 8.35 10.34
N ILE A 126 0.11 9.08 10.41
CA ILE A 126 -1.23 8.52 10.56
C ILE A 126 -1.69 7.89 9.24
N LEU A 127 -1.58 8.62 8.13
CA LEU A 127 -1.99 8.17 6.79
C LEU A 127 -1.24 6.91 6.34
N TYR A 128 0.01 6.75 6.77
CA TYR A 128 0.84 5.58 6.46
C TYR A 128 0.77 4.50 7.54
N SER A 129 -0.05 4.69 8.58
CA SER A 129 -0.29 3.67 9.60
C SER A 129 -1.29 2.63 9.13
N ILE A 130 -1.18 1.41 9.64
CA ILE A 130 -2.16 0.32 9.40
C ILE A 130 -3.58 0.70 9.85
N PHE A 131 -3.71 1.59 10.83
CA PHE A 131 -5.00 2.00 11.39
C PHE A 131 -5.87 2.72 10.36
N PHE A 132 -5.23 3.43 9.43
CA PHE A 132 -5.90 4.13 8.34
C PHE A 132 -6.47 3.20 7.27
N TYR A 133 -6.10 1.91 7.27
CA TYR A 133 -6.57 0.92 6.31
C TYR A 133 -7.46 -0.15 6.96
N LEU A 134 -7.93 0.09 8.19
CA LEU A 134 -8.69 -0.91 8.93
C LEU A 134 -10.04 -1.21 8.34
N SER A 135 -10.74 -0.26 7.71
CA SER A 135 -12.02 -0.58 7.03
C SER A 135 -11.81 -1.63 5.93
N ALA A 136 -10.73 -1.52 5.16
CA ALA A 136 -10.36 -2.47 4.11
C ALA A 136 -10.01 -3.84 4.66
N ILE A 137 -9.17 -3.87 5.71
CA ILE A 137 -8.77 -5.10 6.38
C ILE A 137 -9.99 -5.77 7.00
N GLY A 138 -10.85 -5.00 7.68
CA GLY A 138 -12.07 -5.49 8.31
C GLY A 138 -13.01 -6.15 7.30
N LEU A 139 -13.25 -5.52 6.15
CA LEU A 139 -14.06 -6.11 5.08
C LEU A 139 -13.41 -7.36 4.50
N GLY A 140 -12.10 -7.35 4.25
CA GLY A 140 -11.37 -8.54 3.79
C GLY A 140 -11.49 -9.71 4.76
N MET A 141 -11.32 -9.46 6.06
CA MET A 141 -11.49 -10.45 7.14
C MET A 141 -12.93 -10.95 7.23
N TRP A 142 -13.91 -10.07 7.09
CA TRP A 142 -15.31 -10.44 7.07
C TRP A 142 -15.62 -11.42 5.93
N PHE A 143 -15.21 -11.08 4.70
CA PHE A 143 -15.45 -11.92 3.52
C PHE A 143 -14.67 -13.23 3.53
N SER A 144 -13.49 -13.28 4.16
CA SER A 144 -12.72 -14.52 4.31
C SER A 144 -13.53 -15.66 4.96
N ARG A 145 -14.53 -15.31 5.79
CA ARG A 145 -15.39 -16.30 6.47
C ARG A 145 -16.51 -16.85 5.59
N ASN A 146 -16.98 -16.11 4.59
CA ASN A 146 -18.02 -16.49 3.64
C ASN A 146 -18.12 -15.39 2.55
N HIS A 147 -17.74 -15.77 1.33
CA HIS A 147 -17.67 -14.88 0.18
C HIS A 147 -18.96 -14.88 -0.67
N GLY A 148 -20.06 -15.49 -0.20
CA GLY A 148 -21.35 -15.48 -0.90
C GLY A 148 -21.99 -14.09 -0.89
N ILE A 149 -22.12 -13.46 -2.06
CA ILE A 149 -22.68 -12.09 -2.22
C ILE A 149 -24.14 -11.98 -1.72
N PHE A 150 -24.93 -13.05 -1.90
CA PHE A 150 -26.33 -13.10 -1.46
C PHE A 150 -26.51 -13.71 -0.07
N ASN A 151 -25.42 -14.00 0.65
CA ASN A 151 -25.54 -14.49 2.01
C ASN A 151 -26.11 -13.37 2.89
N VAL A 152 -27.09 -13.69 3.76
CA VAL A 152 -27.72 -12.71 4.66
C VAL A 152 -26.70 -11.95 5.48
N ARG A 153 -25.55 -12.53 5.81
CA ARG A 153 -24.49 -11.85 6.54
C ARG A 153 -23.86 -10.69 5.75
N ASN A 154 -23.79 -10.81 4.42
CA ASN A 154 -23.16 -9.83 3.55
C ASN A 154 -24.18 -8.82 3.00
N TRP A 155 -25.43 -8.83 3.48
CA TRP A 155 -26.51 -8.00 2.97
C TRP A 155 -26.20 -6.50 3.00
N PHE A 156 -25.50 -6.03 4.05
CA PHE A 156 -25.13 -4.61 4.21
C PHE A 156 -24.28 -4.09 3.04
N MET A 157 -23.60 -4.98 2.30
CA MET A 157 -22.85 -4.61 1.10
C MET A 157 -23.76 -4.00 0.04
N TRP A 158 -25.01 -4.42 -0.06
CA TRP A 158 -25.97 -3.83 -0.99
C TRP A 158 -26.35 -2.39 -0.65
N ILE A 159 -26.00 -1.92 0.56
CA ILE A 159 -26.15 -0.52 0.96
C ILE A 159 -24.82 0.22 0.79
N ILE A 160 -23.73 -0.31 1.33
CA ILE A 160 -22.46 0.43 1.35
C ILE A 160 -21.75 0.45 -0.01
N PHE A 161 -21.99 -0.53 -0.89
CA PHE A 161 -21.45 -0.52 -2.25
C PHE A 161 -22.03 0.62 -3.10
N PRO A 162 -23.37 0.79 -3.24
CA PRO A 162 -23.91 1.91 -4.01
C PRO A 162 -23.51 3.28 -3.46
N LEU A 163 -23.43 3.44 -2.14
CA LEU A 163 -22.95 4.68 -1.52
C LEU A 163 -21.49 4.97 -1.89
N SER A 164 -20.63 3.96 -1.79
CA SER A 164 -19.21 4.07 -2.15
C SER A 164 -19.01 4.36 -3.64
N LEU A 165 -19.75 3.67 -4.52
CA LEU A 165 -19.73 3.90 -5.96
C LEU A 165 -20.20 5.32 -6.32
N THR A 166 -21.30 5.77 -5.70
CA THR A 166 -21.84 7.13 -5.91
C THR A 166 -20.83 8.18 -5.46
N TYR A 167 -20.22 7.98 -4.28
CA TYR A 167 -19.14 8.84 -3.79
C TYR A 167 -17.97 8.90 -4.78
N LEU A 168 -17.50 7.77 -5.31
CA LEU A 168 -16.40 7.72 -6.27
C LEU A 168 -16.73 8.45 -7.58
N ILE A 169 -17.94 8.26 -8.11
CA ILE A 169 -18.40 8.96 -9.32
C ILE A 169 -18.45 10.47 -9.06
N ALA A 170 -19.06 10.89 -7.94
CA ALA A 170 -19.14 12.28 -7.54
C ALA A 170 -17.74 12.90 -7.35
N TYR A 171 -16.85 12.19 -6.66
CA TYR A 171 -15.49 12.62 -6.36
C TYR A 171 -14.66 12.79 -7.65
N GLN A 172 -14.73 11.82 -8.55
CA GLN A 172 -13.88 11.78 -9.75
C GLN A 172 -14.38 12.70 -10.87
N PHE A 173 -15.68 12.69 -11.15
CA PHE A 173 -16.24 13.36 -12.34
C PHE A 173 -16.87 14.72 -12.04
N PHE A 174 -17.28 14.95 -10.80
CA PHE A 174 -18.00 16.18 -10.41
C PHE A 174 -17.22 17.01 -9.38
N GLY A 175 -16.00 16.60 -9.03
CA GLY A 175 -15.16 17.31 -8.05
C GLY A 175 -15.74 17.32 -6.64
N PHE A 176 -16.69 16.42 -6.32
CA PHE A 176 -17.34 16.40 -5.01
C PHE A 176 -16.33 16.11 -3.90
N ARG A 177 -16.36 16.93 -2.85
CA ARG A 177 -15.56 16.76 -1.62
C ARG A 177 -16.47 17.10 -0.44
N PHE A 178 -16.29 16.40 0.68
CA PHE A 178 -16.90 16.81 1.94
C PHE A 178 -16.08 17.97 2.49
N LEU A 179 -16.51 19.20 2.23
CA LEU A 179 -15.81 20.40 2.64
C LEU A 179 -16.46 20.98 3.90
N ASP A 180 -15.64 21.55 4.77
CA ASP A 180 -16.11 22.43 5.85
C ASP A 180 -16.46 23.83 5.34
N GLU A 181 -16.80 24.74 6.26
CA GLU A 181 -17.14 26.14 5.95
C GLU A 181 -15.97 26.93 5.33
N TYR A 182 -14.73 26.45 5.46
CA TYR A 182 -13.52 27.06 4.91
C TYR A 182 -13.06 26.43 3.60
N GLY A 183 -13.78 25.42 3.09
CA GLY A 183 -13.41 24.71 1.86
C GLY A 183 -12.36 23.62 2.07
N VAL A 184 -12.13 23.17 3.30
CA VAL A 184 -11.14 22.15 3.67
C VAL A 184 -11.81 20.77 3.62
N SER A 185 -11.17 19.82 2.93
CA SER A 185 -11.73 18.47 2.79
C SER A 185 -11.64 17.67 4.10
N PHE A 186 -12.77 17.18 4.58
CA PHE A 186 -12.86 16.25 5.71
C PHE A 186 -12.13 14.93 5.44
N ILE A 187 -12.36 14.34 4.26
CA ILE A 187 -11.74 13.07 3.88
C ILE A 187 -10.35 13.33 3.32
N SER A 188 -9.37 12.62 3.88
CA SER A 188 -7.97 12.62 3.44
C SER A 188 -7.63 11.30 2.76
N GLY A 189 -6.77 11.38 1.74
CA GLY A 189 -6.25 10.22 1.02
C GLY A 189 -7.26 9.56 0.07
N ASP A 190 -6.73 8.82 -0.90
CA ASP A 190 -7.53 8.12 -1.91
C ASP A 190 -8.05 6.76 -1.42
N TYR A 191 -7.50 6.26 -0.30
CA TYR A 191 -7.88 5.00 0.34
C TYR A 191 -8.60 5.29 1.66
N SER A 192 -9.92 5.39 1.61
CA SER A 192 -10.76 5.65 2.79
C SER A 192 -11.96 4.72 2.88
N PHE A 193 -12.61 4.70 4.03
CA PHE A 193 -13.78 3.89 4.35
C PHE A 193 -14.98 4.16 3.43
N LEU A 194 -14.97 5.28 2.70
CA LEU A 194 -15.95 5.61 1.66
C LEU A 194 -15.62 5.00 0.30
N VAL A 195 -14.35 4.73 0.02
CA VAL A 195 -13.87 4.14 -1.25
C VAL A 195 -13.77 2.62 -1.16
N VAL A 196 -13.35 2.12 -0.01
CA VAL A 196 -13.08 0.70 0.21
C VAL A 196 -14.27 -0.22 -0.09
N PRO A 197 -15.54 0.11 0.27
CA PRO A 197 -16.66 -0.78 -0.01
C PRO A 197 -16.85 -1.10 -1.50
N TYR A 198 -16.59 -0.15 -2.38
CA TYR A 198 -16.57 -0.37 -3.84
C TYR A 198 -15.57 -1.47 -4.22
N SER A 199 -14.31 -1.30 -3.84
CA SER A 199 -13.24 -2.26 -4.13
C SER A 199 -13.50 -3.63 -3.50
N ALA A 200 -14.02 -3.64 -2.27
CA ALA A 200 -14.30 -4.87 -1.54
C ALA A 200 -15.45 -5.67 -2.18
N PHE A 201 -16.48 -5.00 -2.71
CA PHE A 201 -17.56 -5.65 -3.44
C PHE A 201 -17.09 -6.24 -4.78
N LEU A 202 -16.27 -5.51 -5.54
CA LEU A 202 -15.65 -6.05 -6.76
C LEU A 202 -14.79 -7.27 -6.46
N PHE A 203 -14.02 -7.24 -5.39
CA PHE A 203 -13.23 -8.37 -4.94
C PHE A 203 -14.12 -9.57 -4.55
N LEU A 204 -15.26 -9.33 -3.90
CA LEU A 204 -16.23 -10.37 -3.57
C LEU A 204 -16.81 -11.04 -4.82
N ILE A 205 -17.10 -10.26 -5.87
CA ILE A 205 -17.48 -10.77 -7.19
C ILE A 205 -16.36 -11.63 -7.77
N ALA A 206 -15.13 -11.12 -7.77
CA ALA A 206 -13.98 -11.85 -8.29
C ALA A 206 -13.79 -13.19 -7.56
N LEU A 207 -13.86 -13.23 -6.23
CA LEU A 207 -13.76 -14.46 -5.44
C LEU A 207 -14.85 -15.48 -5.78
N LYS A 208 -16.05 -15.03 -6.13
CA LYS A 208 -17.16 -15.91 -6.54
C LYS A 208 -16.97 -16.46 -7.95
N LEU A 209 -16.40 -15.67 -8.87
CA LEU A 209 -16.22 -16.04 -10.27
C LEU A 209 -14.95 -16.86 -10.51
N LEU A 210 -13.91 -16.67 -9.69
CA LEU A 210 -12.63 -17.35 -9.88
C LEU A 210 -12.72 -18.81 -9.42
N PRO A 211 -12.20 -19.77 -10.22
CA PRO A 211 -12.20 -21.18 -9.85
C PRO A 211 -11.30 -21.41 -8.63
N HIS A 212 -11.79 -22.20 -7.65
CA HIS A 212 -11.03 -22.55 -6.45
C HIS A 212 -9.73 -23.30 -6.76
N GLU A 213 -9.75 -24.18 -7.76
CA GLU A 213 -8.59 -24.91 -8.23
C GLU A 213 -8.43 -24.75 -9.74
N SER A 214 -7.23 -24.37 -10.17
CA SER A 214 -6.86 -24.41 -11.58
C SER A 214 -5.46 -24.99 -11.72
N LYS A 215 -5.34 -26.04 -12.55
CA LYS A 215 -4.08 -26.75 -12.83
C LYS A 215 -3.35 -26.23 -14.08
N ASN A 216 -3.96 -25.31 -14.83
CA ASN A 216 -3.39 -24.82 -16.08
C ASN A 216 -2.12 -23.98 -15.86
N TRP A 217 -1.31 -23.82 -16.91
CA TRP A 217 -0.03 -23.09 -16.85
C TRP A 217 -0.24 -21.61 -16.50
N PHE A 218 -1.35 -21.03 -16.94
CA PHE A 218 -1.72 -19.64 -16.64
C PHE A 218 -1.93 -19.41 -15.13
N SER A 219 -2.69 -20.29 -14.47
CA SER A 219 -2.86 -20.32 -13.01
C SER A 219 -1.52 -20.48 -12.28
N LYS A 220 -0.61 -21.31 -12.78
CA LYS A 220 0.74 -21.41 -12.21
C LYS A 220 1.50 -20.09 -12.31
N GLY A 221 1.38 -19.38 -13.44
CA GLY A 221 1.94 -18.04 -13.64
C GLY A 221 1.38 -17.01 -12.66
N ILE A 222 0.05 -16.90 -12.57
CA ILE A 222 -0.62 -16.01 -11.60
C ILE A 222 -0.19 -16.34 -10.17
N LYS A 223 -0.14 -17.63 -9.80
CA LYS A 223 0.29 -18.07 -8.47
C LYS A 223 1.73 -17.69 -8.17
N MET A 224 2.61 -17.74 -9.17
CA MET A 224 4.00 -17.28 -9.03
C MET A 224 4.05 -15.77 -8.78
N ILE A 225 3.39 -14.97 -9.61
CA ILE A 225 3.31 -13.50 -9.46
C ILE A 225 2.73 -13.15 -8.09
N SER A 226 1.60 -13.77 -7.70
CA SER A 226 0.93 -13.56 -6.41
C SER A 226 1.86 -13.81 -5.22
N ARG A 227 2.69 -14.86 -5.27
CA ARG A 227 3.66 -15.19 -4.22
C ARG A 227 4.81 -14.17 -4.13
N SER A 228 5.13 -13.52 -5.24
CA SER A 228 6.21 -12.54 -5.40
C SER A 228 5.73 -11.09 -5.24
N THR A 229 4.45 -10.84 -4.96
CA THR A 229 3.85 -9.49 -4.87
C THR A 229 4.65 -8.51 -4.01
N TYR A 230 5.16 -8.96 -2.86
CA TYR A 230 5.98 -8.10 -2.00
C TYR A 230 7.29 -7.68 -2.68
N HIS A 231 8.01 -8.62 -3.30
CA HIS A 231 9.25 -8.32 -4.04
C HIS A 231 8.99 -7.44 -5.26
N ILE A 232 7.88 -7.67 -5.97
CA ILE A 232 7.45 -6.81 -7.09
C ILE A 232 7.23 -5.38 -6.60
N LEU A 233 6.53 -5.20 -5.48
CA LEU A 233 6.34 -3.88 -4.87
C LEU A 233 7.67 -3.22 -4.52
N LEU A 234 8.59 -3.94 -3.87
CA LEU A 234 9.91 -3.41 -3.51
C LEU A 234 10.72 -3.00 -4.76
N THR A 235 10.64 -3.80 -5.83
CA THR A 235 11.23 -3.45 -7.12
C THR A 235 10.58 -2.20 -7.72
N GLN A 236 9.26 -2.06 -7.66
CA GLN A 236 8.55 -0.86 -8.15
C GLN A 236 9.00 0.38 -7.39
N ILE A 237 9.09 0.32 -6.06
CA ILE A 237 9.58 1.44 -5.23
C ILE A 237 10.97 1.87 -5.69
N LEU A 238 11.91 0.93 -5.85
CA LEU A 238 13.25 1.26 -6.31
C LEU A 238 13.27 1.83 -7.73
N TYR A 239 12.53 1.20 -8.64
CA TYR A 239 12.45 1.61 -10.04
C TYR A 239 11.91 3.03 -10.16
N PHE A 240 10.79 3.34 -9.50
CA PHE A 240 10.22 4.68 -9.56
C PHE A 240 11.05 5.70 -8.78
N ALA A 241 11.81 5.30 -7.75
CA ALA A 241 12.78 6.19 -7.12
C ALA A 241 13.84 6.69 -8.11
N ILE A 242 14.35 5.78 -8.97
CA ILE A 242 15.30 6.13 -10.04
C ILE A 242 14.64 7.04 -11.08
N VAL A 243 13.39 6.74 -11.47
CA VAL A 243 12.65 7.59 -12.42
C VAL A 243 12.49 9.01 -11.88
N VAL A 244 12.07 9.18 -10.63
CA VAL A 244 11.98 10.49 -9.97
C VAL A 244 13.34 11.19 -9.96
N ALA A 245 14.42 10.47 -9.65
CA ALA A 245 15.75 11.06 -9.59
C ALA A 245 16.26 11.58 -10.95
N ILE A 246 15.90 10.90 -12.05
CA ILE A 246 16.33 11.30 -13.39
C ILE A 246 15.46 12.44 -13.94
N TYR A 247 14.14 12.38 -13.72
CA TYR A 247 13.18 13.24 -14.42
C TYR A 247 12.44 14.24 -13.53
N GLY A 248 12.61 14.17 -12.21
CA GLY A 248 11.94 15.02 -11.23
C GLY A 248 10.47 14.67 -10.98
N ASP A 249 9.90 13.69 -11.69
CA ASP A 249 8.51 13.25 -11.55
C ASP A 249 8.38 11.75 -11.85
N HIS A 250 7.41 11.08 -11.24
CA HIS A 250 7.01 9.70 -11.54
C HIS A 250 5.66 9.59 -12.24
N TYR A 251 4.85 10.65 -12.24
CA TYR A 251 3.55 10.67 -12.91
C TYR A 251 3.70 10.86 -14.41
N ARG A 252 4.70 11.62 -14.85
CA ARG A 252 4.92 11.97 -16.27
C ARG A 252 6.21 11.46 -16.88
N ALA A 253 6.97 10.63 -16.17
CA ALA A 253 8.25 10.17 -16.67
C ALA A 253 8.35 8.65 -16.66
N SER A 254 9.09 8.13 -17.64
CA SER A 254 9.52 6.74 -17.74
C SER A 254 11.03 6.69 -17.82
N ILE A 255 11.66 5.58 -17.45
CA ILE A 255 13.12 5.45 -17.59
C ILE A 255 13.60 5.64 -19.04
N VAL A 256 12.70 5.46 -20.01
CA VAL A 256 12.92 5.63 -21.45
C VAL A 256 12.56 7.03 -21.98
N GLY A 257 12.24 8.00 -21.13
CA GLY A 257 12.03 9.41 -21.51
C GLY A 257 10.75 9.68 -22.30
N ILE A 258 9.78 8.76 -22.26
CA ILE A 258 8.48 8.92 -22.93
C ILE A 258 7.59 9.85 -22.10
N ASN A 259 7.02 10.87 -22.75
CA ASN A 259 6.09 11.84 -22.17
C ASN A 259 4.62 11.36 -22.34
N PRO A 260 3.83 11.17 -21.25
CA PRO A 260 2.48 10.63 -21.29
C PRO A 260 1.38 11.66 -21.48
N ASP A 261 1.64 12.80 -22.14
CA ASP A 261 0.61 13.80 -22.48
C ASP A 261 -0.55 13.23 -23.34
N GLN A 262 -0.46 11.97 -23.77
CA GLN A 262 -1.54 11.22 -24.41
C GLN A 262 -1.91 9.98 -23.58
N ASP A 263 -3.20 9.76 -23.36
CA ASP A 263 -3.71 8.63 -22.56
C ASP A 263 -3.16 7.26 -23.01
N ILE A 264 -3.05 7.05 -24.33
CA ILE A 264 -2.53 5.78 -24.88
C ILE A 264 -1.07 5.55 -24.50
N ILE A 265 -0.28 6.62 -24.40
CA ILE A 265 1.12 6.56 -23.98
C ILE A 265 1.20 6.21 -22.50
N ALA A 266 0.30 6.72 -21.67
CA ALA A 266 0.22 6.34 -20.25
C ALA A 266 -0.07 4.84 -20.07
N PHE A 267 -0.96 4.25 -20.88
CA PHE A 267 -1.21 2.81 -20.86
C PHE A 267 0.00 2.00 -21.33
N LEU A 268 0.69 2.42 -22.40
CA LEU A 268 1.92 1.79 -22.86
C LEU A 268 3.00 1.85 -21.78
N TYR A 269 3.12 2.97 -21.08
CA TYR A 269 4.06 3.14 -19.96
C TYR A 269 3.76 2.17 -18.82
N LEU A 270 2.49 2.04 -18.44
CA LEU A 270 2.07 1.07 -17.43
C LEU A 270 2.50 -0.36 -17.80
N ILE A 271 2.30 -0.74 -19.07
CA ILE A 271 2.71 -2.06 -19.58
C ILE A 271 4.24 -2.22 -19.52
N ILE A 272 5.01 -1.22 -19.95
CA ILE A 272 6.48 -1.23 -19.87
C ILE A 272 6.94 -1.42 -18.42
N ASN A 273 6.36 -0.67 -17.49
CA ASN A 273 6.69 -0.79 -16.08
C ASN A 273 6.37 -2.18 -15.53
N TRP A 274 5.25 -2.78 -15.95
CA TRP A 274 4.92 -4.15 -15.57
C TRP A 274 5.89 -5.16 -16.16
N ILE A 275 6.30 -5.00 -17.41
CA ILE A 275 7.31 -5.85 -18.08
C ILE A 275 8.67 -5.75 -17.39
N ILE A 276 9.01 -4.63 -16.76
CA ILE A 276 10.27 -4.47 -16.02
C ILE A 276 10.11 -5.00 -14.58
N CYS A 277 9.14 -4.47 -13.84
CA CYS A 277 9.04 -4.68 -12.40
C CYS A 277 8.58 -6.08 -12.03
N ILE A 278 7.64 -6.68 -12.79
CA ILE A 278 7.12 -8.02 -12.47
C ILE A 278 8.22 -9.07 -12.63
N PRO A 279 8.95 -9.17 -13.77
CA PRO A 279 10.00 -10.15 -13.92
C PRO A 279 11.15 -9.98 -12.93
N ILE A 280 11.62 -8.76 -12.68
CA ILE A 280 12.69 -8.50 -11.70
C ILE A 280 12.24 -8.90 -10.29
N GLY A 281 11.04 -8.51 -9.86
CA GLY A 281 10.50 -8.88 -8.56
C GLY A 281 10.29 -10.39 -8.41
N VAL A 282 9.79 -11.06 -9.44
CA VAL A 282 9.64 -12.53 -9.47
C VAL A 282 11.00 -13.23 -9.40
N PHE A 283 11.98 -12.75 -10.17
CA PHE A 283 13.33 -13.28 -10.17
C PHE A 283 13.98 -13.14 -8.79
N TRP A 284 13.87 -11.96 -8.17
CA TRP A 284 14.37 -11.72 -6.82
C TRP A 284 13.73 -12.67 -5.80
N TRP A 285 12.39 -12.78 -5.79
CA TRP A 285 11.68 -13.73 -4.93
C TRP A 285 12.16 -15.17 -5.11
N TYR A 286 12.36 -15.59 -6.36
CA TYR A 286 12.84 -16.93 -6.69
C TYR A 286 14.28 -17.16 -6.19
N ALA A 287 15.19 -16.22 -6.45
CA ALA A 287 16.58 -16.27 -6.01
C ALA A 287 16.68 -16.33 -4.48
N GLU A 288 15.94 -15.49 -3.77
CA GLU A 288 15.87 -15.50 -2.31
C GLU A 288 15.36 -16.85 -1.78
N THR A 289 14.29 -17.38 -2.38
CA THR A 289 13.71 -18.67 -1.98
C THR A 289 14.70 -19.81 -2.18
N LYS A 290 15.46 -19.81 -3.28
CA LYS A 290 16.51 -20.80 -3.56
C LYS A 290 17.66 -20.68 -2.58
N LEU A 291 18.13 -19.47 -2.29
CA LEU A 291 19.18 -19.18 -1.32
C LEU A 291 18.80 -19.68 0.08
N LYS A 292 17.58 -19.39 0.55
CA LYS A 292 17.08 -19.86 1.85
C LYS A 292 17.08 -21.38 1.97
N LYS A 293 16.76 -22.11 0.90
CA LYS A 293 16.81 -23.58 0.89
C LYS A 293 18.24 -24.10 1.02
N ILE A 294 19.20 -23.50 0.32
CA ILE A 294 20.62 -23.87 0.39
C ILE A 294 21.15 -23.65 1.82
N ILE A 295 20.91 -22.47 2.40
CA ILE A 295 21.36 -22.14 3.76
C ILE A 295 20.78 -23.13 4.79
N ARG A 296 19.49 -23.44 4.71
CA ARG A 296 18.85 -24.41 5.62
C ARG A 296 19.46 -25.81 5.51
N LYS A 297 19.74 -26.28 4.29
CA LYS A 297 20.37 -27.58 4.06
C LYS A 297 21.75 -27.65 4.73
N ASN A 298 22.56 -26.60 4.59
CA ASN A 298 23.90 -26.55 5.16
C ASN A 298 23.88 -26.52 6.70
N ILE A 299 22.93 -25.80 7.31
CA ILE A 299 22.78 -25.76 8.78
C ILE A 299 22.39 -27.14 9.34
N ILE A 300 21.51 -27.87 8.66
CA ILE A 300 21.10 -29.22 9.08
C ILE A 300 22.26 -30.20 8.99
N ILE A 301 23.05 -30.15 7.91
CA ILE A 301 24.24 -31.01 7.76
C ILE A 301 25.22 -30.77 8.90
N LYS A 302 25.49 -29.50 9.23
CA LYS A 302 26.41 -29.15 10.32
C LYS A 302 25.93 -29.66 11.68
N ARG A 303 24.63 -29.55 11.98
CA ARG A 303 24.04 -30.08 13.22
C ARG A 303 24.05 -31.60 13.34
N ASN A 304 24.11 -32.33 12.24
CA ASN A 304 24.19 -33.80 12.26
C ASN A 304 25.63 -34.31 12.35
N GLN A 305 26.63 -33.42 12.28
CA GLN A 305 28.05 -33.72 12.41
C GLN A 305 28.61 -33.35 13.79
N GLU A 306 27.84 -32.61 14.59
CA GLU A 306 28.08 -32.28 16.00
C GLU A 306 27.31 -33.25 16.91
#